data_AF-A0A3M2ELS1-F1
#
_entry.id   AF-A0A3M2ELS1-F1
#
_cell.length_a   1.000
_cell.length_b   1.000
_cell.length_c   1.000
_cell.angle_alpha   90.00
_cell.angle_beta   90.00
_cell.angle_gamma   90.00
#
_symmetry.space_group_name_H-M   'P 1'
#
loop_
_entity.id
_entity.type
_entity.pdbx_description
1 polymer ?
#
loop_
_entity_poly.entity_id
_entity_poly.type
_entity_poly.pdbx_seq_one_letter_code
_entity_poly.pdbx_strand_id
1 'polypeptide(L)' 'MSRLRRMLDQRILILDGAMGTMIQRHNLTEADYRGERFADWP' A
#
# COMPACT_ATOMS: atom_id res chain seq x y z
N MET A 1 15.07 5.86 -20.31
CA MET A 1 15.34 5.18 -19.01
C MET A 1 14.42 5.76 -17.92
N SER A 2 13.76 4.92 -17.11
CA SER A 2 12.83 5.41 -16.07
C SER A 2 13.57 6.10 -14.93
N ARG A 3 12.88 7.00 -14.21
CA ARG A 3 13.43 7.73 -13.05
C ARG A 3 13.94 6.78 -11.96
N LEU A 4 13.21 5.68 -11.73
CA LEU A 4 13.57 4.66 -10.74
C LEU A 4 14.93 4.02 -11.06
N ARG A 5 15.17 3.67 -12.33
CA ARG A 5 16.44 3.07 -12.77
C ARG A 5 17.64 3.99 -12.52
N ARG A 6 17.51 5.29 -12.86
CA ARG A 6 18.58 6.27 -12.58
C ARG A 6 18.89 6.41 -11.09
N MET A 7 17.90 6.24 -10.22
CA MET A 7 18.08 6.39 -8.78
C MET A 7 18.80 5.18 -8.15
N LEU A 8 18.60 3.99 -8.71
CA LEU A 8 19.27 2.75 -8.28
C LEU A 8 20.79 2.80 -8.55
N ASP A 9 21.21 3.45 -9.64
CA ASP A 9 22.64 3.60 -9.98
C ASP A 9 23.38 4.58 -9.04
N GLN A 10 22.64 5.48 -8.39
CA GLN A 10 23.23 6.57 -7.58
C GLN A 10 23.27 6.27 -6.09
N ARG A 11 22.39 5.39 -5.60
CA ARG A 11 22.27 5.07 -4.18
C ARG A 11 21.43 3.82 -3.96
N ILE A 12 21.56 3.25 -2.77
CA ILE A 12 20.65 2.23 -2.27
C ILE A 12 19.28 2.88 -2.04
N LEU A 13 18.24 2.25 -2.60
CA LEU A 13 16.86 2.62 -2.34
C LEU A 13 16.28 1.66 -1.31
N ILE A 14 15.59 2.22 -0.31
CA ILE A 14 14.81 1.47 0.65
C ILE A 14 13.35 1.59 0.24
N LEU A 15 12.68 0.45 0.15
CA LEU A 15 11.24 0.37 -0.06
C LEU A 15 10.55 0.33 1.30
N ASP A 16 9.27 0.70 1.33
CA ASP A 16 8.51 0.65 2.57
C ASP A 16 8.41 -0.79 3.10
N GLY A 17 8.25 -0.89 4.42
CA GLY A 17 8.12 -2.17 5.09
C GLY A 17 6.77 -2.83 4.85
N ALA A 18 6.45 -3.86 5.63
CA ALA A 18 5.18 -4.58 5.52
C ALA A 18 3.98 -3.70 5.90
N MET A 19 3.46 -2.91 4.96
CA MET A 19 2.31 -2.03 5.15
C MET A 19 1.07 -2.81 5.62
N GLY A 20 0.89 -4.05 5.15
CA GLY A 20 -0.26 -4.88 5.50
C GLY A 20 -0.37 -5.18 7.00
N THR A 21 0.75 -5.33 7.71
CA THR A 21 0.71 -5.57 9.16
C THR A 21 0.36 -4.30 9.94
N MET A 22 0.71 -3.13 9.39
CA MET A 22 0.29 -1.84 9.95
C MET A 22 -1.22 -1.66 9.80
N ILE A 23 -1.78 -2.00 8.63
CA ILE A 23 -3.23 -1.91 8.35
C ILE A 23 -4.03 -2.83 9.28
N GLN A 24 -3.56 -4.06 9.51
CA GLN A 24 -4.26 -5.02 10.38
C GLN A 24 -4.41 -4.53 11.83
N ARG A 25 -3.52 -3.66 12.32
CA ARG A 25 -3.62 -3.08 13.68
C ARG A 25 -4.77 -2.09 13.85
N HIS A 26 -5.35 -1.61 12.76
CA HIS A 26 -6.44 -0.63 12.81
C HIS A 26 -7.82 -1.27 13.05
N ASN A 27 -7.91 -2.59 13.27
CA ASN A 27 -9.17 -3.33 13.51
C ASN A 27 -10.29 -2.94 12.52
N LEU A 28 -9.91 -2.79 11.25
CA LEU A 28 -10.81 -2.37 10.20
C LEU A 28 -11.96 -3.36 10.03
N THR A 29 -13.16 -2.82 9.91
CA THR A 29 -14.39 -3.57 9.66
C THR A 29 -14.59 -3.76 8.16
N GLU A 30 -15.51 -4.65 7.77
CA GLU A 30 -15.83 -4.88 6.37
C GLU A 30 -16.27 -3.59 5.65
N ALA A 31 -16.97 -2.70 6.35
CA ALA A 31 -17.38 -1.40 5.83
C ALA A 31 -16.16 -0.52 5.46
N ASP A 32 -15.08 -0.56 6.26
CA ASP A 32 -13.86 0.22 6.01
C ASP A 32 -13.10 -0.29 4.77
N TYR A 33 -13.16 -1.58 4.48
CA TYR A 33 -12.54 -2.16 3.28
C TYR A 33 -13.34 -1.89 2.01
N ARG A 34 -14.67 -1.95 2.10
CA ARG A 34 -15.57 -1.76 0.95
C ARG A 34 -15.71 -0.28 0.57
N GLY A 35 -15.77 0.59 1.57
CA GLY A 35 -16.10 2.00 1.39
C GLY A 35 -17.41 2.19 0.63
N GLU A 36 -17.61 3.39 0.09
CA GLU A 36 -18.82 3.68 -0.70
C GLU A 36 -18.83 2.95 -2.05
N ARG A 37 -17.65 2.78 -2.64
CA ARG A 37 -17.51 2.22 -4.00
C ARG A 37 -17.93 0.75 -4.10
N PHE A 38 -17.76 -0.01 -3.03
CA PHE A 38 -18.04 -1.45 -3.02
C PHE A 38 -19.04 -1.86 -1.92
N ALA A 39 -19.83 -0.90 -1.44
CA ALA A 39 -20.85 -1.13 -0.41
C ALA A 39 -21.79 -2.29 -0.79
N ASP A 40 -22.22 -2.32 -2.06
CA ASP A 40 -23.19 -3.31 -2.56
C ASP A 40 -22.55 -4.46 -3.35
N TRP A 41 -21.23 -4.64 -3.26
CA TRP A 41 -20.56 -5.72 -3.98
C TRP A 41 -20.97 -7.09 -3.38
N PRO A 42 -21.43 -8.08 -4.17
CA PRO A 42 -21.94 -9.35 -3.66
C PRO A 42 -20.87 -10.20 -2.95
#